data_AF-A0AAV3BGW3-F1
#
_entry.id   AF-A0AAV3BGW3-F1
#
_cell.length_a   1.000
_cell.length_b   1.000
_cell.length_c   1.000
_cell.angle_alpha   90.00
_cell.angle_beta   90.00
_cell.angle_gamma   90.00
#
_symmetry.space_group_name_H-M   'P 1'
#
loop_
_entity.id
_entity.type
_entity.pdbx_description
1 polymer ?
#
loop_
_entity_poly.entity_id
_entity_poly.type
_entity_poly.pdbx_seq_one_letter_code
_entity_poly.pdbx_strand_id
1 'polypeptide(L)'
;MAELERSKTISLVKPIAHDASKTTYEVVELSEPTLLQVQQFYDEQTKSGSLSGMGLLIALVSGVPREAIKKMAFTDYKACEVYMMRFLAYSPTGDDGAK
;
A
#
# COMPACT_ATOMS: atom_id res chain seq x y z
N MET A 1 4.84 7.69 -21.43
CA MET A 1 5.22 6.61 -20.50
C MET A 1 4.69 7.04 -19.15
N ALA A 2 3.79 6.28 -18.51
CA ALA A 2 3.33 6.67 -17.18
C ALA A 2 4.50 6.43 -16.21
N GLU A 3 5.22 7.49 -15.87
CA GLU A 3 6.25 7.45 -14.83
C GLU A 3 5.57 7.01 -13.53
N LEU A 4 5.86 5.79 -13.06
CA LEU A 4 5.43 5.38 -11.74
C LEU A 4 6.23 6.20 -10.72
N GLU A 5 5.50 7.04 -9.97
CA GLU A 5 6.06 7.71 -8.81
C GLU A 5 6.60 6.63 -7.87
N ARG A 6 7.94 6.55 -7.68
CA ARG A 6 8.57 5.50 -6.85
C ARG A 6 8.30 5.68 -5.37
N SER A 7 7.89 6.89 -4.97
CA SER A 7 7.50 7.24 -3.61
C SER A 7 6.31 8.18 -3.62
N LYS A 8 5.38 8.01 -2.69
CA LYS A 8 4.19 8.85 -2.52
C LYS A 8 3.91 9.09 -1.05
N THR A 9 3.85 10.35 -0.65
CA THR A 9 3.42 10.73 0.70
C THR A 9 1.93 11.00 0.68
N ILE A 10 1.18 10.30 1.55
CA ILE A 10 -0.25 10.47 1.73
C ILE A 10 -0.49 11.11 3.10
N SER A 11 -1.03 12.33 3.10
CA SER A 11 -1.42 13.01 4.33
C SER A 11 -2.70 12.38 4.88
N LEU A 12 -2.66 11.89 6.11
CA LEU A 12 -3.82 11.27 6.73
C LEU A 12 -4.83 12.35 7.14
N VAL A 13 -6.10 12.14 6.81
CA VAL A 13 -7.18 13.04 7.25
C VAL A 13 -7.33 13.00 8.77
N LYS A 14 -7.06 11.84 9.37
CA LYS A 14 -7.01 11.67 10.82
C LYS A 14 -5.68 11.05 11.23
N PRO A 15 -4.96 11.66 12.18
CA PRO A 15 -3.74 11.07 12.69
C PRO A 15 -4.04 9.74 13.37
N ILE A 16 -3.23 8.72 13.05
CA ILE A 16 -3.33 7.39 13.65
C ILE A 16 -2.25 7.23 14.70
N ALA A 17 -2.67 6.92 15.93
CA ALA A 17 -1.75 6.61 17.02
C ALA A 17 -1.51 5.09 17.06
N HIS A 18 -0.24 4.71 17.10
CA HIS A 18 0.17 3.34 17.37
C HIS A 18 0.62 3.21 18.83
N ASP A 19 -0.23 2.58 19.65
CA ASP A 19 -0.02 2.45 21.09
C ASP A 19 1.28 1.72 21.44
N ALA A 20 1.65 0.69 20.68
CA ALA A 20 2.85 -0.09 20.94
C ALA A 20 4.15 0.66 20.61
N SER A 21 4.15 1.53 19.60
CA SER A 21 5.32 2.35 19.24
C SER A 21 5.29 3.74 19.90
N LYS A 22 4.17 4.13 20.52
CA LYS A 22 3.88 5.50 20.97
C LYS A 22 4.14 6.55 19.88
N THR A 23 3.91 6.16 18.63
CA THR A 23 4.11 7.01 17.46
C THR A 23 2.77 7.41 16.89
N THR A 24 2.60 8.70 16.64
CA THR A 24 1.46 9.24 15.90
C THR A 24 1.89 9.46 14.47
N TYR A 25 1.17 8.86 13.53
CA TYR A 25 1.38 9.07 12.11
C TYR A 25 0.36 10.08 11.62
N GLU A 26 0.84 11.20 11.10
CA GLU A 26 0.05 12.24 10.44
C GLU A 26 0.13 12.08 8.91
N VAL A 27 1.19 11.44 8.44
CA VAL A 27 1.46 11.12 7.03
C VAL A 27 1.90 9.68 6.91
N VAL A 28 1.62 9.08 5.76
CA VAL A 28 2.08 7.75 5.38
C VAL A 28 2.93 7.90 4.13
N GLU A 29 4.21 7.55 4.24
CA GLU A 29 5.13 7.53 3.10
C GLU A 29 5.11 6.14 2.47
N LEU A 30 4.63 6.05 1.24
CA LEU A 30 4.59 4.82 0.46
C LEU A 30 5.77 4.80 -0.50
N SER A 31 6.43 3.65 -0.62
CA SER A 31 7.50 3.43 -1.59
C SER A 31 7.16 2.28 -2.52
N GLU A 32 7.91 2.17 -3.62
CA GLU A 32 7.88 1.04 -4.55
C GLU A 32 8.00 -0.28 -3.77
N PRO A 33 7.01 -1.18 -3.85
CA PRO A 33 7.07 -2.44 -3.14
C PRO A 33 8.16 -3.34 -3.74
N THR A 34 8.92 -4.00 -2.88
CA THR A 34 9.88 -5.02 -3.29
C THR A 34 9.17 -6.32 -3.67
N LEU A 35 9.83 -7.15 -4.48
CA LEU A 35 9.29 -8.45 -4.89
C LEU A 35 8.85 -9.32 -3.69
N LEU A 36 9.61 -9.27 -2.58
CA LEU A 36 9.29 -10.00 -1.35
C LEU A 36 7.99 -9.49 -0.70
N GLN A 37 7.74 -8.18 -0.72
CA GLN A 37 6.51 -7.60 -0.15
C GLN A 37 5.30 -7.91 -1.02
N VAL A 38 5.46 -7.90 -2.35
CA VAL A 38 4.41 -8.31 -3.30
C VAL A 38 4.07 -9.80 -3.13
N GLN A 39 5.06 -10.67 -2.95
CA GLN A 39 4.83 -12.07 -2.62
C GLN A 39 4.01 -12.24 -1.32
N GLN A 40 4.36 -11.50 -0.26
CA GLN A 40 3.60 -11.51 0.99
C GLN A 40 2.17 -10.98 0.83
N PHE A 41 1.98 -9.97 -0.02
CA PHE A 41 0.66 -9.47 -0.39
C PHE A 41 -0.21 -10.58 -1.01
N TYR A 42 0.29 -11.30 -2.01
CA TYR A 42 -0.46 -12.37 -2.67
C TYR A 42 -0.78 -13.52 -1.71
N ASP A 43 0.19 -13.92 -0.89
CA ASP A 43 0.01 -14.97 0.11
C ASP A 43 -1.06 -14.61 1.15
N GLU A 44 -1.03 -13.39 1.70
CA GLU A 44 -2.03 -12.88 2.64
C GLU A 44 -3.39 -12.64 1.96
N GLN A 45 -3.40 -12.20 0.70
CA GLN A 45 -4.63 -12.06 -0.09
C GLN A 45 -5.33 -13.41 -0.27
N THR A 46 -4.58 -14.48 -0.54
CA THR A 46 -5.14 -15.83 -0.65
C THR A 46 -5.65 -16.36 0.70
N LYS A 47 -4.97 -16.04 1.81
CA LYS A 47 -5.33 -16.53 3.16
C LYS A 47 -6.48 -15.77 3.82
N SER A 48 -6.44 -14.44 3.74
CA SER A 48 -7.30 -13.54 4.53
C SER A 48 -8.11 -12.57 3.67
N GLY A 49 -7.94 -12.59 2.34
CA GLY A 49 -8.66 -11.75 1.39
C GLY A 49 -7.93 -10.45 1.01
N SER A 50 -8.40 -9.81 -0.06
CA SER A 50 -7.75 -8.63 -0.68
C SER A 50 -7.52 -7.46 0.27
N LEU A 51 -8.47 -7.18 1.16
CA LEU A 51 -8.35 -6.10 2.15
C LEU A 51 -7.21 -6.36 3.15
N SER A 52 -7.05 -7.62 3.59
CA SER A 52 -5.96 -8.00 4.50
C SER A 52 -4.61 -7.94 3.79
N GLY A 53 -4.54 -8.50 2.58
CA GLY A 53 -3.31 -8.47 1.77
C GLY A 53 -2.85 -7.04 1.49
N MET A 54 -3.75 -6.17 1.05
CA MET A 54 -3.41 -4.77 0.75
C MET A 54 -3.02 -4.01 2.02
N GLY A 55 -3.73 -4.21 3.14
CA GLY A 55 -3.33 -3.66 4.44
C GLY A 55 -1.92 -4.09 4.87
N LEU A 56 -1.55 -5.35 4.61
CA LEU A 56 -0.19 -5.85 4.84
C LEU A 56 0.83 -5.18 3.92
N LEU A 57 0.53 -5.05 2.62
CA LEU A 57 1.42 -4.40 1.67
C LEU A 57 1.70 -2.95 2.06
N ILE A 58 0.65 -2.19 2.41
CA ILE A 58 0.76 -0.81 2.90
C ILE A 58 1.67 -0.76 4.12
N ALA A 59 1.47 -1.65 5.09
CA ALA A 59 2.29 -1.69 6.29
C ALA A 59 3.76 -1.97 5.98
N LEU A 60 4.04 -2.89 5.06
CA LEU A 60 5.38 -3.27 4.67
C LEU A 60 6.13 -2.15 3.93
N VAL A 61 5.47 -1.43 3.01
CA VAL A 61 6.13 -0.38 2.22
C VAL A 61 6.27 0.94 2.97
N SER A 62 5.39 1.20 3.93
CA SER A 62 5.40 2.45 4.72
C SER A 62 6.13 2.35 6.05
N GLY A 63 6.40 1.13 6.51
CA GLY A 63 6.89 0.88 7.87
C GLY A 63 5.83 1.17 8.96
N VAL A 64 4.60 1.56 8.58
CA VAL A 64 3.52 1.80 9.52
C VAL A 64 2.90 0.45 9.90
N PRO A 65 2.80 0.11 11.19
CA PRO A 65 2.28 -1.17 11.63
C PRO A 65 0.81 -1.37 11.21
N ARG A 66 0.46 -2.60 10.85
CA ARG A 66 -0.89 -2.96 10.37
C ARG A 66 -2.01 -2.52 11.33
N GLU A 67 -1.73 -2.51 12.63
CA GLU A 67 -2.69 -2.10 13.66
C GLU A 67 -3.01 -0.62 13.58
N ALA A 68 -2.03 0.22 13.24
CA ALA A 68 -2.25 1.64 12.97
C ALA A 68 -2.96 1.82 11.62
N ILE A 69 -2.57 1.08 10.58
CA ILE A 69 -3.22 1.09 9.25
C ILE A 69 -4.73 0.77 9.37
N LYS A 70 -5.12 -0.16 10.25
CA LYS A 70 -6.53 -0.49 10.52
C LYS A 70 -7.32 0.66 11.17
N LYS A 71 -6.66 1.61 11.83
CA LYS A 71 -7.27 2.79 12.45
C LYS A 71 -7.35 3.99 11.49
N MET A 72 -6.75 3.90 10.30
CA MET A 72 -6.75 4.98 9.31
C MET A 72 -8.15 5.17 8.69
N ALA A 73 -8.43 6.38 8.19
CA ALA A 73 -9.67 6.62 7.46
C ALA A 73 -9.73 5.79 6.16
N PHE A 74 -10.93 5.34 5.80
CA PHE A 74 -11.11 4.50 4.61
C PHE A 74 -10.68 5.20 3.31
N THR A 75 -10.84 6.52 3.22
CA THR A 75 -10.38 7.34 2.09
C THR A 75 -8.86 7.30 1.92
N ASP A 76 -8.12 7.42 3.01
CA ASP A 76 -6.65 7.36 3.00
C ASP A 76 -6.19 5.95 2.63
N TYR A 77 -6.86 4.92 3.17
CA TYR A 77 -6.60 3.54 2.81
C TYR A 77 -6.79 3.31 1.30
N LYS A 78 -7.89 3.82 0.72
CA LYS A 78 -8.15 3.71 -0.72
C LYS A 78 -7.11 4.46 -1.55
N ALA A 79 -6.62 5.60 -1.08
CA ALA A 79 -5.55 6.34 -1.75
C ALA A 79 -4.25 5.53 -1.77
N CYS A 80 -3.89 4.87 -0.65
CA CYS A 80 -2.79 3.92 -0.61
C CYS A 80 -3.03 2.79 -1.61
N GLU A 81 -4.17 2.10 -1.51
CA GLU A 81 -4.50 0.95 -2.37
C GLU A 81 -4.37 1.28 -3.87
N VAL A 82 -4.89 2.43 -4.31
CA VAL A 82 -4.76 2.89 -5.70
C VAL A 82 -3.30 3.07 -6.09
N TYR A 83 -2.46 3.62 -5.21
CA TYR A 83 -1.03 3.76 -5.47
C TYR A 83 -0.34 2.40 -5.63
N MET A 84 -0.53 1.46 -4.71
CA MET A 84 0.05 0.11 -4.83
C MET A 84 -0.44 -0.63 -6.08
N MET A 85 -1.72 -0.50 -6.40
CA MET A 85 -2.29 -1.14 -7.59
C MET A 85 -1.59 -0.70 -8.87
N ARG A 86 -1.02 0.52 -8.95
CA ARG A 86 -0.27 0.94 -10.14
C ARG A 86 0.97 0.08 -10.37
N PHE A 87 1.65 -0.36 -9.30
CA PHE A 87 2.79 -1.27 -9.39
C PHE A 87 2.36 -2.70 -9.66
N LEU A 88 1.28 -3.16 -9.02
CA LEU A 88 0.77 -4.52 -9.23
C LEU A 88 0.19 -4.71 -10.64
N ALA A 89 -0.39 -3.66 -11.21
CA ALA A 89 -0.88 -3.62 -12.59
C ALA A 89 0.19 -3.16 -13.60
N TYR A 90 1.42 -2.87 -13.14
CA TYR A 90 2.49 -2.47 -14.03
C TYR A 90 2.95 -3.66 -14.86
N SER A 91 2.71 -3.57 -16.16
CA SER A 91 3.25 -4.48 -17.15
C SER A 91 4.29 -3.73 -17.99
N PRO A 92 5.55 -4.19 -18.06
CA PRO A 92 6.61 -3.51 -18.83
C PRO A 92 6.34 -3.52 -20.34
N THR A 93 5.38 -4.31 -20.81
CA THR A 93 4.93 -4.37 -22.19
C THR A 93 3.83 -3.34 -22.42
N GLY A 94 4.18 -2.21 -23.04
CA GLY A 94 3.22 -1.54 -23.90
C GLY A 94 3.16 -2.32 -25.22
N ASP A 95 2.29 -3.31 -25.32
CA ASP A 95 1.91 -3.89 -26.62
C ASP A 95 0.45 -4.36 -26.54
N ASP A 96 -0.41 -3.48 -27.03
CA ASP A 96 -1.52 -3.76 -27.92
C ASP A 96 -2.07 -5.19 -27.86
N GLY A 97 -3.25 -5.32 -27.26
CA GLY A 97 -4.16 -6.45 -27.55
C GLY A 97 -4.71 -6.37 -28.98
N ALA A 98 -3.85 -6.23 -30.00
CA ALA A 98 -4.20 -6.53 -31.38
C ALA A 98 -3.77 -7.95 -31.71
N LYS A 99 -4.64 -8.90 -31.37
CA LYS A 99 -4.97 -9.96 -32.31
C LYS A 99 -6.37 -10.53 -32.08
#